data_AF-A0A3N8LIU6-F1
#
_entry.id   AF-A0A3N8LIU6-F1
#
_cell.length_a   1.000
_cell.length_b   1.000
_cell.length_c   1.000
_cell.angle_alpha   90.00
_cell.angle_beta   90.00
_cell.angle_gamma   90.00
#
_symmetry.space_group_name_H-M   'P 1'
#
loop_
_entity.id
_entity.type
_entity.pdbx_description
1 polymer ?
#
loop_
_entity_poly.entity_id
_entity_poly.type
_entity_poly.pdbx_seq_one_letter_code
_entity_poly.pdbx_strand_id
1 'polypeptide(L)'
;MNLRNIIASALFALATLLLAACSGNGPDATNTASALAGDRSDAPKLPKHIFVIALENEGYDTTFGPTSAAPYLARTLPAQGALLTEYYGIGHNSLDNYIAMVSGQAPNPQTQADCQIYTDWLGSTALDGNGQVAGLGCVLPPNVFTIGNQLQAAGLVWKGYMEDMGNDPARDGGTVCAHPALNAQDPTQKATAADSYAVRHDPFMYFHAVIDDPAGCGSHVVNLSQLDTDLQSVSTTPSYAFITPNLCHDGHDNPCADGSVGGLASVNQFLQTLIPKIMNSPAYKQDGLIVITFDEAGTNDTTACCGETPGPNSLLPGILGPGGGRTGAVLLSPAIKPGTVSNTPYNHYAMLRSVEDLLGVPHLGFANASGLQTFGSDVFSATSD
;
A
#
# COMPACT_ATOMS: atom_id res chain seq x y z
N MET A 1 39.88 -20.59 -62.49
CA MET A 1 39.52 -21.84 -63.19
C MET A 1 38.04 -22.08 -62.92
N ASN A 2 37.21 -21.93 -63.98
CA ASN A 2 35.76 -22.21 -64.15
C ASN A 2 34.80 -21.85 -62.99
N LEU A 3 34.00 -20.77 -63.04
CA LEU A 3 32.98 -20.33 -64.03
C LEU A 3 31.76 -21.26 -64.12
N ARG A 4 30.62 -20.81 -63.56
CA ARG A 4 29.31 -20.64 -64.24
C ARG A 4 28.25 -20.19 -63.21
N ASN A 5 27.79 -18.94 -63.21
CA ASN A 5 26.92 -18.24 -64.20
C ASN A 5 25.42 -18.46 -63.89
N ILE A 6 24.50 -17.48 -63.93
CA ILE A 6 24.53 -16.06 -64.32
C ILE A 6 23.09 -15.49 -64.07
N ILE A 7 23.00 -14.26 -63.53
CA ILE A 7 22.25 -13.08 -64.04
C ILE A 7 20.71 -13.16 -64.16
N ALA A 8 19.93 -12.10 -64.01
CA ALA A 8 20.05 -10.78 -63.38
C ALA A 8 18.70 -10.08 -63.62
N SER A 9 18.43 -9.11 -62.76
CA SER A 9 17.39 -8.10 -62.80
C SER A 9 17.41 -7.23 -64.06
N ALA A 10 16.26 -6.65 -64.44
CA ALA A 10 16.19 -5.40 -65.17
C ALA A 10 14.94 -4.58 -64.81
N LEU A 11 15.18 -3.27 -64.68
CA LEU A 11 14.33 -2.16 -64.25
C LEU A 11 13.49 -1.52 -65.40
N PHE A 12 12.67 -0.53 -65.01
CA PHE A 12 11.98 0.55 -65.76
C PHE A 12 10.54 0.24 -66.22
N ALA A 13 9.52 1.11 -66.14
CA ALA A 13 9.49 2.59 -66.10
C ALA A 13 8.18 3.14 -65.47
N LEU A 14 8.21 4.43 -65.13
CA LEU A 14 7.12 5.31 -64.69
C LEU A 14 6.35 5.90 -65.90
N ALA A 15 5.03 6.05 -65.83
CA ALA A 15 4.24 6.90 -66.74
C ALA A 15 2.99 7.49 -66.04
N THR A 16 2.66 8.73 -66.40
CA THR A 16 1.72 9.69 -65.77
C THR A 16 0.34 9.80 -66.45
N LEU A 17 -0.68 10.13 -65.64
CA LEU A 17 -1.96 10.86 -65.84
C LEU A 17 -2.79 10.75 -67.15
N LEU A 18 -4.11 10.52 -67.00
CA LEU A 18 -5.19 11.45 -67.46
C LEU A 18 -6.60 11.07 -66.94
N LEU A 19 -7.41 12.12 -66.69
CA LEU A 19 -8.76 12.14 -66.10
C LEU A 19 -9.88 11.60 -67.00
N ALA A 20 -10.95 11.10 -66.37
CA ALA A 20 -12.32 11.23 -66.88
C ALA A 20 -13.31 11.39 -65.72
N ALA A 21 -14.01 12.52 -65.72
CA ALA A 21 -15.11 12.85 -64.82
C ALA A 21 -16.44 12.35 -65.39
N CYS A 22 -17.33 11.83 -64.54
CA CYS A 22 -18.77 11.83 -64.77
C CYS A 22 -19.48 12.15 -63.44
N SER A 23 -20.20 13.27 -63.48
CA SER A 23 -21.00 13.86 -62.43
C SER A 23 -22.28 13.07 -62.17
N GLY A 24 -22.67 12.96 -60.90
CA GLY A 24 -24.00 12.53 -60.48
C GLY A 24 -24.41 13.26 -59.20
N ASN A 25 -25.23 14.30 -59.35
CA ASN A 25 -25.87 15.01 -58.25
C ASN A 25 -27.00 14.14 -57.66
N GLY A 26 -26.97 13.93 -56.33
CA GLY A 26 -28.11 13.51 -55.52
C GLY A 26 -28.32 14.51 -54.36
N PRO A 27 -29.57 14.82 -53.97
CA PRO A 27 -29.88 16.01 -53.18
C PRO A 27 -29.69 15.82 -51.67
N ASP A 28 -29.49 16.97 -51.02
CA ASP A 28 -29.48 17.29 -49.59
C ASP A 28 -30.00 16.22 -48.61
N ALA A 29 -29.08 15.71 -47.78
CA ALA A 29 -29.39 15.30 -46.42
C ALA A 29 -28.73 16.32 -45.48
N THR A 30 -29.60 17.15 -44.91
CA THR A 30 -29.34 18.12 -43.86
C THR A 30 -28.40 17.61 -42.77
N ASN A 31 -27.36 18.40 -42.49
CA ASN A 31 -26.54 18.36 -41.28
C ASN A 31 -27.41 18.44 -40.02
N THR A 32 -27.80 17.29 -39.48
CA THR A 32 -28.25 17.13 -38.10
C THR A 32 -27.85 15.75 -37.57
N ALA A 33 -26.59 15.63 -37.17
CA ALA A 33 -26.14 14.68 -36.17
C ALA A 33 -25.14 15.45 -35.28
N SER A 34 -25.66 16.17 -34.28
CA SER A 34 -25.65 15.70 -32.88
C SER A 34 -24.21 15.53 -32.41
N ALA A 35 -23.53 16.59 -31.95
CA ALA A 35 -23.72 17.19 -30.63
C ALA A 35 -23.96 16.13 -29.52
N LEU A 36 -23.10 15.10 -29.48
CA LEU A 36 -22.92 14.23 -28.31
C LEU A 36 -21.42 13.95 -28.07
N ALA A 37 -20.60 14.98 -28.13
CA ALA A 37 -19.39 15.03 -27.32
C ALA A 37 -19.77 15.76 -26.03
N GLY A 38 -20.58 15.07 -25.22
CA GLY A 38 -20.74 15.45 -23.82
C GLY A 38 -19.42 15.12 -23.14
N ASP A 39 -18.67 16.17 -22.84
CA ASP A 39 -17.53 16.15 -21.94
C ASP A 39 -17.96 15.46 -20.64
N ARG A 40 -17.58 14.19 -20.44
CA ARG A 40 -17.77 13.54 -19.14
C ARG A 40 -16.62 14.00 -18.23
N SER A 41 -16.72 15.24 -17.78
CA SER A 41 -15.93 15.76 -16.66
C SER A 41 -16.45 15.29 -15.29
N ASP A 42 -17.49 14.45 -15.27
CA ASP A 42 -18.31 14.14 -14.09
C ASP A 42 -18.05 12.73 -13.51
N ALA A 43 -16.84 12.21 -13.66
CA ALA A 43 -16.38 11.08 -12.85
C ALA A 43 -15.51 11.62 -11.69
N PRO A 44 -15.66 11.12 -10.45
CA PRO A 44 -14.76 11.47 -9.37
C PRO A 44 -13.31 11.25 -9.80
N LYS A 45 -12.43 12.21 -9.50
CA LYS A 45 -11.00 12.02 -9.74
C LYS A 45 -10.51 10.87 -8.88
N LEU A 46 -9.88 9.88 -9.52
CA LEU A 46 -9.26 8.79 -8.80
C LEU A 46 -8.15 9.33 -7.88
N PRO A 47 -7.97 8.73 -6.69
CA PRO A 47 -6.99 9.18 -5.72
C PRO A 47 -5.55 9.26 -6.26
N LYS A 48 -4.81 10.28 -5.81
CA LYS A 48 -3.38 10.48 -6.10
C LYS A 48 -2.53 10.75 -4.86
N HIS A 49 -3.17 11.00 -3.72
CA HIS A 49 -2.53 11.10 -2.42
C HIS A 49 -3.14 10.03 -1.50
N ILE A 50 -2.40 8.94 -1.30
CA ILE A 50 -2.88 7.76 -0.58
C ILE A 50 -2.20 7.68 0.79
N PHE A 51 -3.00 7.64 1.85
CA PHE A 51 -2.57 7.50 3.23
C PHE A 51 -2.97 6.12 3.72
N VAL A 52 -2.00 5.21 3.89
CA VAL A 52 -2.21 3.90 4.52
C VAL A 52 -1.89 4.05 6.00
N ILE A 53 -2.87 3.80 6.85
CA ILE A 53 -2.73 3.76 8.31
C ILE A 53 -2.86 2.29 8.72
N ALA A 54 -1.77 1.70 9.15
CA ALA A 54 -1.71 0.32 9.62
C ALA A 54 -1.78 0.29 11.15
N LEU A 55 -2.74 -0.47 11.66
CA LEU A 55 -3.05 -0.72 13.06
C LEU A 55 -2.69 -2.18 13.40
N GLU A 56 -2.79 -2.56 14.67
CA GLU A 56 -2.27 -3.85 15.15
C GLU A 56 -3.35 -4.81 15.70
N ASN A 57 -3.24 -6.08 15.29
CA ASN A 57 -3.76 -7.29 15.92
C ASN A 57 -5.24 -7.26 16.36
N GLU A 58 -6.15 -6.70 15.56
CA GLU A 58 -7.57 -6.70 15.88
C GLU A 58 -8.47 -7.24 14.76
N GLY A 59 -9.35 -8.16 15.16
CA GLY A 59 -10.31 -8.81 14.28
C GLY A 59 -11.55 -7.95 14.01
N TYR A 60 -12.20 -8.22 12.88
CA TYR A 60 -13.37 -7.47 12.40
C TYR A 60 -14.48 -7.38 13.45
N ASP A 61 -14.83 -8.49 14.11
CA ASP A 61 -15.94 -8.52 15.07
C ASP A 61 -15.61 -7.76 16.36
N THR A 62 -14.34 -7.72 16.78
CA THR A 62 -13.91 -6.90 17.92
C THR A 62 -13.95 -5.42 17.58
N THR A 63 -13.38 -5.05 16.43
CA THR A 63 -13.25 -3.65 16.00
C THR A 63 -14.56 -3.04 15.54
N PHE A 64 -15.34 -3.75 14.73
CA PHE A 64 -16.56 -3.24 14.10
C PHE A 64 -17.84 -3.81 14.73
N GLY A 65 -17.74 -4.67 15.74
CA GLY A 65 -18.88 -5.19 16.49
C GLY A 65 -19.58 -4.16 17.38
N PRO A 66 -20.80 -4.44 17.86
CA PRO A 66 -21.65 -3.50 18.59
C PRO A 66 -21.03 -2.97 19.89
N THR A 67 -20.05 -3.68 20.46
CA THR A 67 -19.38 -3.35 21.72
C THR A 67 -17.98 -2.78 21.54
N SER A 68 -17.60 -2.37 20.32
CA SER A 68 -16.27 -1.82 20.04
C SER A 68 -15.90 -0.67 20.97
N ALA A 69 -14.68 -0.71 21.50
CA ALA A 69 -14.09 0.37 22.27
C ALA A 69 -13.60 1.55 21.38
N ALA A 70 -13.69 1.40 20.05
CA ALA A 70 -13.30 2.41 19.08
C ALA A 70 -14.47 2.93 18.23
N PRO A 71 -15.50 3.58 18.82
CA PRO A 71 -16.71 3.99 18.09
C PRO A 71 -16.44 4.95 16.92
N TYR A 72 -15.38 5.76 16.97
CA TYR A 72 -14.99 6.62 15.85
C TYR A 72 -14.57 5.79 14.64
N LEU A 73 -13.65 4.85 14.82
CA LEU A 73 -13.24 3.90 13.79
C LEU A 73 -14.38 2.98 13.36
N ALA A 74 -15.16 2.48 14.32
CA ALA A 74 -16.16 1.46 14.08
C ALA A 74 -17.45 1.99 13.45
N ARG A 75 -17.79 3.28 13.63
CA ARG A 75 -19.08 3.85 13.24
C ARG A 75 -18.95 5.16 12.50
N THR A 76 -18.18 6.11 13.05
CA THR A 76 -18.09 7.45 12.46
C THR A 76 -17.41 7.42 11.11
N LEU A 77 -16.26 6.76 10.99
CA LEU A 77 -15.50 6.69 9.74
C LEU A 77 -16.23 5.86 8.65
N PRO A 78 -16.80 4.67 8.96
CA PRO A 78 -17.64 3.94 8.01
C PRO A 78 -18.83 4.75 7.47
N ALA A 79 -19.49 5.56 8.32
CA ALA A 79 -20.58 6.42 7.88
C ALA A 79 -20.13 7.55 6.94
N GLN A 80 -18.84 7.91 6.95
CA GLN A 80 -18.23 8.94 6.10
C GLN A 80 -17.60 8.38 4.83
N GLY A 81 -17.30 7.08 4.77
CA GLY A 81 -16.61 6.46 3.64
C GLY A 81 -17.12 5.06 3.33
N ALA A 82 -16.21 4.11 3.16
CA ALA A 82 -16.49 2.70 2.88
C ALA A 82 -15.97 1.80 4.00
N LEU A 83 -16.78 0.83 4.41
CA LEU A 83 -16.36 -0.31 5.23
C LEU A 83 -16.13 -1.52 4.33
N LEU A 84 -14.91 -2.05 4.33
CA LEU A 84 -14.57 -3.34 3.73
C LEU A 84 -14.74 -4.40 4.80
N THR A 85 -15.77 -5.24 4.65
CA THR A 85 -16.11 -6.26 5.65
C THR A 85 -15.26 -7.51 5.48
N GLU A 86 -14.81 -7.80 4.26
CA GLU A 86 -14.02 -8.98 3.91
C GLU A 86 -12.56 -8.60 3.63
N TYR A 87 -11.93 -7.85 4.54
CA TYR A 87 -10.51 -7.53 4.47
C TYR A 87 -9.70 -8.41 5.45
N TYR A 88 -8.55 -8.93 5.00
CA TYR A 88 -7.78 -9.96 5.70
C TYR A 88 -6.29 -9.62 5.80
N GLY A 89 -5.67 -10.01 6.91
CA GLY A 89 -4.21 -10.13 7.01
C GLY A 89 -3.68 -11.28 6.15
N ILE A 90 -2.42 -11.21 5.73
CA ILE A 90 -1.76 -12.27 4.96
C ILE A 90 -1.02 -13.26 5.85
N GLY A 91 -0.70 -12.91 7.10
CA GLY A 91 0.12 -13.75 7.96
C GLY A 91 -0.04 -13.48 9.45
N HIS A 92 0.87 -14.09 10.21
CA HIS A 92 1.07 -13.87 11.64
C HIS A 92 2.58 -14.02 11.89
N ASN A 93 3.23 -13.21 12.72
CA ASN A 93 2.76 -12.00 13.43
C ASN A 93 2.86 -10.73 12.55
N SER A 94 2.94 -9.54 13.16
CA SER A 94 2.83 -8.23 12.53
C SER A 94 3.77 -8.00 11.34
N LEU A 95 5.08 -8.20 11.51
CA LEU A 95 6.08 -7.71 10.55
C LEU A 95 5.88 -8.22 9.11
N ASP A 96 5.43 -9.46 8.93
CA ASP A 96 5.25 -10.02 7.60
C ASP A 96 4.13 -9.30 6.82
N ASN A 97 3.09 -8.84 7.51
CA ASN A 97 1.97 -8.09 6.97
C ASN A 97 2.43 -6.70 6.53
N TYR A 98 3.22 -5.99 7.33
CA TYR A 98 3.82 -4.70 6.95
C TYR A 98 4.71 -4.82 5.71
N ILE A 99 5.58 -5.83 5.67
CA ILE A 99 6.44 -6.11 4.51
C ILE A 99 5.58 -6.37 3.26
N ALA A 100 4.52 -7.17 3.39
CA ALA A 100 3.59 -7.46 2.29
C ALA A 100 2.90 -6.20 1.78
N MET A 101 2.45 -5.30 2.67
CA MET A 101 1.77 -4.05 2.31
C MET A 101 2.61 -3.11 1.43
N VAL A 102 3.95 -3.16 1.51
CA VAL A 102 4.84 -2.26 0.75
C VAL A 102 5.64 -2.93 -0.36
N SER A 103 5.69 -4.26 -0.43
CA SER A 103 6.57 -4.98 -1.38
C SER A 103 5.95 -6.21 -2.03
N GLY A 104 4.81 -6.66 -1.51
CA GLY A 104 4.21 -7.94 -1.92
C GLY A 104 5.08 -9.16 -1.64
N GLN A 105 6.13 -9.07 -0.81
CA GLN A 105 6.89 -10.23 -0.36
C GLN A 105 6.08 -11.04 0.66
N ALA A 106 6.13 -12.36 0.51
CA ALA A 106 5.48 -13.31 1.37
C ALA A 106 6.29 -13.62 2.63
N PRO A 107 5.65 -14.16 3.69
CA PRO A 107 6.32 -14.40 4.95
C PRO A 107 7.46 -15.42 4.88
N ASN A 108 8.38 -15.30 5.83
CA ASN A 108 9.39 -16.29 6.16
C ASN A 108 9.46 -16.50 7.69
N PRO A 109 10.19 -17.51 8.18
CA PRO A 109 10.23 -17.79 9.62
C PRO A 109 10.70 -16.64 10.51
N GLN A 110 11.56 -15.73 10.03
CA GLN A 110 12.01 -14.56 10.79
C GLN A 110 10.97 -13.45 10.81
N THR A 111 10.32 -13.16 9.69
CA THR A 111 9.28 -12.13 9.63
C THR A 111 8.04 -12.56 10.42
N GLN A 112 7.69 -13.85 10.39
CA GLN A 112 6.64 -14.46 11.23
C GLN A 112 6.96 -14.47 12.74
N ALA A 113 8.14 -14.00 13.12
CA ALA A 113 8.57 -13.86 14.51
C ALA A 113 8.96 -12.40 14.83
N ASP A 114 8.47 -11.44 14.04
CA ASP A 114 8.74 -10.01 14.15
C ASP A 114 10.21 -9.62 14.10
N CYS A 115 11.05 -10.51 13.55
CA CYS A 115 12.48 -10.36 13.41
C CYS A 115 13.19 -9.85 14.68
N GLN A 116 13.08 -10.61 15.78
CA GLN A 116 13.72 -10.29 17.07
C GLN A 116 15.21 -9.93 16.97
N ILE A 117 15.94 -10.60 16.07
CA ILE A 117 17.29 -10.22 15.64
C ILE A 117 17.16 -9.67 14.24
N TYR A 118 17.56 -8.43 14.01
CA TYR A 118 17.46 -7.71 12.74
C TYR A 118 18.40 -8.29 11.67
N THR A 119 18.04 -9.48 11.20
CA THR A 119 18.94 -10.40 10.51
C THR A 119 19.00 -10.06 9.03
N ASP A 120 20.23 -9.87 8.53
CA ASP A 120 20.50 -9.66 7.11
C ASP A 120 20.04 -10.88 6.27
N TRP A 121 19.75 -10.68 4.99
CA TRP A 121 19.26 -11.74 4.13
C TRP A 121 20.31 -12.85 3.94
N LEU A 122 19.87 -14.08 4.17
CA LEU A 122 20.62 -15.30 3.97
C LEU A 122 19.89 -16.17 2.96
N GLY A 123 20.22 -16.02 1.68
CA GLY A 123 19.58 -16.83 0.64
C GLY A 123 19.86 -16.36 -0.78
N SER A 124 18.99 -16.79 -1.69
CA SER A 124 18.98 -16.31 -3.06
C SER A 124 18.56 -14.85 -3.10
N THR A 125 19.24 -14.05 -3.90
CA THR A 125 18.78 -12.71 -4.27
C THR A 125 17.97 -12.73 -5.56
N ALA A 126 17.93 -13.85 -6.29
CA ALA A 126 17.12 -13.96 -7.50
C ALA A 126 15.63 -13.99 -7.17
N LEU A 127 14.86 -13.17 -7.88
CA LEU A 127 13.40 -13.15 -7.84
C LEU A 127 12.85 -14.30 -8.68
N ASP A 128 11.82 -14.98 -8.16
CA ASP A 128 11.05 -15.95 -8.93
C ASP A 128 10.03 -15.29 -9.89
N GLY A 129 9.22 -16.10 -10.57
CA GLY A 129 8.21 -15.61 -11.52
C GLY A 129 7.10 -14.77 -10.89
N ASN A 130 6.96 -14.81 -9.56
CA ASN A 130 6.01 -14.02 -8.79
C ASN A 130 6.71 -12.87 -8.04
N GLY A 131 7.96 -12.57 -8.38
CA GLY A 131 8.73 -11.50 -7.74
C GLY A 131 9.11 -11.80 -6.29
N GLN A 132 9.13 -13.06 -5.85
CA GLN A 132 9.51 -13.44 -4.49
C GLN A 132 11.00 -13.77 -4.38
N VAL A 133 11.64 -13.45 -3.26
CA VAL A 133 12.98 -13.98 -2.91
C VAL A 133 12.89 -15.23 -2.03
N ALA A 134 13.83 -16.15 -2.22
CA ALA A 134 13.91 -17.40 -1.45
C ALA A 134 15.12 -17.40 -0.50
N GLY A 135 14.88 -17.51 0.80
CA GLY A 135 15.91 -17.38 1.82
C GLY A 135 15.36 -17.17 3.23
N LEU A 136 16.26 -16.77 4.11
CA LEU A 136 16.06 -16.50 5.52
C LEU A 136 16.56 -15.09 5.85
N GLY A 137 16.18 -14.58 7.02
CA GLY A 137 16.48 -13.20 7.43
C GLY A 137 15.30 -12.28 7.14
N CYS A 138 15.37 -11.04 7.61
CA CYS A 138 14.27 -10.09 7.45
C CYS A 138 14.67 -8.82 6.70
N VAL A 139 15.95 -8.48 6.62
CA VAL A 139 16.39 -7.35 5.79
C VAL A 139 16.60 -7.83 4.37
N LEU A 140 15.65 -7.54 3.49
CA LEU A 140 15.56 -8.06 2.14
C LEU A 140 16.66 -7.50 1.21
N PRO A 141 17.11 -8.29 0.22
CA PRO A 141 18.19 -7.92 -0.71
C PRO A 141 17.95 -6.61 -1.47
N PRO A 142 19.01 -5.93 -1.95
CA PRO A 142 18.91 -4.61 -2.61
C PRO A 142 18.11 -4.61 -3.93
N ASN A 143 17.82 -5.79 -4.50
CA ASN A 143 16.98 -5.93 -5.69
C ASN A 143 15.51 -6.29 -5.39
N VAL A 144 15.13 -6.34 -4.11
CA VAL A 144 13.75 -6.39 -3.66
C VAL A 144 13.31 -4.95 -3.39
N PHE A 145 12.36 -4.47 -4.18
CA PHE A 145 11.89 -3.09 -4.11
C PHE A 145 10.59 -2.97 -3.34
N THR A 146 10.39 -1.80 -2.76
CA THR A 146 9.14 -1.36 -2.16
C THR A 146 8.38 -0.44 -3.11
N ILE A 147 7.12 -0.16 -2.79
CA ILE A 147 6.32 0.87 -3.45
C ILE A 147 7.03 2.23 -3.43
N GLY A 148 7.78 2.54 -2.36
CA GLY A 148 8.59 3.76 -2.29
C GLY A 148 9.62 3.85 -3.41
N ASN A 149 10.33 2.75 -3.69
CA ASN A 149 11.29 2.70 -4.80
C ASN A 149 10.60 2.90 -6.16
N GLN A 150 9.42 2.31 -6.37
CA GLN A 150 8.66 2.49 -7.61
C GLN A 150 8.22 3.94 -7.81
N LEU A 151 7.68 4.56 -6.76
CA LEU A 151 7.20 5.94 -6.80
C LEU A 151 8.35 6.91 -7.04
N GLN A 152 9.49 6.71 -6.37
CA GLN A 152 10.69 7.51 -6.62
C GLN A 152 11.17 7.39 -8.07
N ALA A 153 11.15 6.18 -8.65
CA ALA A 153 11.50 5.96 -10.05
C ALA A 153 10.49 6.64 -11.02
N ALA A 154 9.23 6.78 -10.62
CA ALA A 154 8.18 7.50 -11.34
C ALA A 154 8.21 9.02 -11.12
N GLY A 155 9.12 9.54 -10.28
CA GLY A 155 9.19 10.96 -9.93
C GLY A 155 8.10 11.42 -8.96
N LEU A 156 7.48 10.47 -8.24
CA LEU A 156 6.48 10.71 -7.19
C LEU A 156 7.14 10.69 -5.82
N VAL A 157 6.60 11.50 -4.91
CA VAL A 157 7.09 11.57 -3.51
C VAL A 157 6.32 10.56 -2.67
N TRP A 158 7.03 9.81 -1.84
CA TRP A 158 6.46 8.89 -0.84
C TRP A 158 7.04 9.22 0.54
N LYS A 159 6.35 8.85 1.62
CA LYS A 159 6.92 8.91 2.97
C LYS A 159 6.37 7.82 3.89
N GLY A 160 7.20 7.38 4.83
CA GLY A 160 6.82 6.65 6.03
C GLY A 160 6.78 7.61 7.23
N TYR A 161 5.72 7.55 8.02
CA TYR A 161 5.49 8.40 9.18
C TYR A 161 5.25 7.52 10.41
N MET A 162 6.28 7.39 11.23
CA MET A 162 6.26 6.45 12.37
C MET A 162 6.14 7.26 13.66
N GLU A 163 5.10 7.01 14.46
CA GLU A 163 4.96 7.69 15.74
C GLU A 163 6.08 7.27 16.71
N ASP A 164 6.51 8.22 17.54
CA ASP A 164 7.62 8.12 18.48
C ASP A 164 9.02 7.83 17.91
N MET A 165 9.18 7.53 16.63
CA MET A 165 10.51 7.27 16.05
C MET A 165 11.45 8.44 16.35
N GLY A 166 12.59 8.15 16.97
CA GLY A 166 13.61 9.13 17.31
C GLY A 166 13.39 9.85 18.64
N ASN A 167 12.42 9.45 19.46
CA ASN A 167 12.26 9.94 20.82
C ASN A 167 13.41 9.46 21.71
N ASP A 168 13.86 8.21 21.54
CA ASP A 168 15.12 7.69 22.08
C ASP A 168 16.03 7.17 20.94
N PRO A 169 16.83 8.05 20.29
CA PRO A 169 17.69 7.65 19.18
C PRO A 169 18.73 6.59 19.52
N ALA A 170 19.11 6.46 20.80
CA ALA A 170 20.06 5.44 21.23
C ALA A 170 19.42 4.05 21.25
N ARG A 171 18.12 3.96 21.55
CA ARG A 171 17.31 2.75 21.42
C ARG A 171 16.95 2.50 19.95
N ASP A 172 16.44 3.51 19.27
CA ASP A 172 15.84 3.35 17.93
C ASP A 172 16.87 3.17 16.82
N GLY A 173 18.12 3.61 17.04
CA GLY A 173 19.18 3.60 16.04
C GLY A 173 19.22 4.86 15.17
N GLY A 174 18.41 5.87 15.45
CA GLY A 174 18.40 7.14 14.72
C GLY A 174 17.22 8.04 15.07
N THR A 175 17.17 9.24 14.50
CA THR A 175 16.01 10.15 14.59
C THR A 175 15.09 10.11 13.37
N VAL A 176 15.61 9.56 12.27
CA VAL A 176 14.96 9.31 10.98
C VAL A 176 15.59 8.04 10.42
N CYS A 177 14.88 7.30 9.57
CA CYS A 177 15.37 6.00 9.10
C CYS A 177 15.88 5.13 10.27
N ALA A 178 15.15 5.11 11.38
CA ALA A 178 15.66 4.54 12.61
C ALA A 178 15.45 3.03 12.61
N HIS A 179 16.55 2.28 12.67
CA HIS A 179 16.53 0.83 12.72
C HIS A 179 17.76 0.28 13.47
N PRO A 180 17.71 -0.98 13.94
CA PRO A 180 18.86 -1.62 14.59
C PRO A 180 20.01 -1.84 13.60
N ALA A 181 21.22 -2.03 14.13
CA ALA A 181 22.32 -2.50 13.29
C ALA A 181 22.04 -3.90 12.74
N LEU A 182 22.51 -4.20 11.52
CA LEU A 182 22.37 -5.52 10.92
C LEU A 182 22.91 -6.62 11.83
N ASN A 183 22.14 -7.69 11.96
CA ASN A 183 22.38 -8.86 12.79
C ASN A 183 22.43 -8.58 14.31
N ALA A 184 21.94 -7.42 14.75
CA ALA A 184 21.81 -7.09 16.17
C ALA A 184 20.41 -7.44 16.69
N GLN A 185 20.30 -7.58 18.02
CA GLN A 185 19.01 -7.61 18.70
C GLN A 185 18.26 -6.30 18.41
N ASP A 186 16.99 -6.40 18.05
CA ASP A 186 16.13 -5.23 17.96
C ASP A 186 15.68 -4.82 19.38
N PRO A 187 16.10 -3.64 19.88
CA PRO A 187 15.70 -3.14 21.19
C PRO A 187 14.29 -2.53 21.19
N THR A 188 13.70 -2.32 20.01
CA THR A 188 12.38 -1.70 19.84
C THR A 188 11.23 -2.70 19.93
N GLN A 189 11.54 -4.00 20.04
CA GLN A 189 10.58 -5.09 20.28
C GLN A 189 9.73 -4.88 21.55
N LYS A 190 10.20 -4.05 22.49
CA LYS A 190 9.46 -3.66 23.70
C LYS A 190 9.40 -2.14 23.81
N ALA A 191 8.20 -1.62 24.04
CA ALA A 191 8.00 -0.24 24.43
C ALA A 191 8.65 0.06 25.79
N THR A 192 8.99 1.32 25.99
CA THR A 192 9.33 1.89 27.30
C THR A 192 8.36 3.02 27.60
N ALA A 193 8.30 3.48 28.86
CA ALA A 193 7.47 4.62 29.22
C ALA A 193 7.88 5.94 28.52
N ALA A 194 9.08 6.00 27.93
CA ALA A 194 9.58 7.19 27.23
C ALA A 194 9.49 7.07 25.69
N ASP A 195 9.33 5.87 25.17
CA ASP A 195 9.39 5.60 23.73
C ASP A 195 8.65 4.29 23.39
N SER A 196 7.66 4.40 22.52
CA SER A 196 6.85 3.28 22.04
C SER A 196 7.01 3.01 20.54
N TYR A 197 8.04 3.56 19.87
CA TYR A 197 8.38 3.19 18.50
C TYR A 197 8.77 1.70 18.42
N ALA A 198 8.32 1.03 17.36
CA ALA A 198 8.61 -0.36 17.06
C ALA A 198 9.02 -0.50 15.59
N VAL A 199 10.26 -0.89 15.34
CA VAL A 199 10.80 -1.01 13.97
C VAL A 199 10.03 -2.06 13.18
N ARG A 200 9.51 -3.12 13.83
CA ARG A 200 8.67 -4.13 13.19
C ARG A 200 7.39 -3.60 12.53
N HIS A 201 6.95 -2.38 12.88
CA HIS A 201 5.82 -1.70 12.24
C HIS A 201 6.28 -0.68 11.16
N ASP A 202 7.60 -0.52 10.97
CA ASP A 202 8.19 0.28 9.88
C ASP A 202 8.77 -0.66 8.81
N PRO A 203 7.97 -1.06 7.80
CA PRO A 203 8.42 -2.05 6.84
C PRO A 203 9.61 -1.58 6.01
N PHE A 204 9.79 -0.27 5.80
CA PHE A 204 10.83 0.24 4.91
C PHE A 204 12.24 -0.04 5.42
N MET A 205 12.41 -0.21 6.73
CA MET A 205 13.71 -0.54 7.32
C MET A 205 14.20 -1.90 6.83
N TYR A 206 13.29 -2.84 6.57
CA TYR A 206 13.62 -4.21 6.18
C TYR A 206 14.04 -4.40 4.71
N PHE A 207 14.51 -3.35 4.03
CA PHE A 207 14.92 -3.42 2.62
C PHE A 207 16.24 -2.68 2.40
N HIS A 208 17.27 -3.39 1.92
CA HIS A 208 18.51 -2.77 1.46
C HIS A 208 18.29 -1.71 0.37
N ALA A 209 17.25 -1.88 -0.45
CA ALA A 209 16.83 -0.90 -1.44
C ALA A 209 16.41 0.46 -0.84
N VAL A 210 16.24 0.54 0.48
CA VAL A 210 15.93 1.77 1.22
C VAL A 210 17.10 2.12 2.15
N ILE A 211 17.51 1.23 3.04
CA ILE A 211 18.45 1.57 4.13
C ILE A 211 19.90 1.79 3.67
N ASP A 212 20.29 1.29 2.49
CA ASP A 212 21.64 1.50 1.94
C ASP A 212 21.83 2.90 1.33
N ASP A 213 20.77 3.73 1.28
CA ASP A 213 20.84 5.17 1.06
C ASP A 213 20.35 5.94 2.31
N PRO A 214 21.20 6.16 3.32
CA PRO A 214 20.78 6.78 4.57
C PRO A 214 20.20 8.19 4.41
N ALA A 215 20.67 8.96 3.42
CA ALA A 215 20.17 10.31 3.16
C ALA A 215 18.79 10.25 2.49
N GLY A 216 18.61 9.38 1.50
CA GLY A 216 17.32 9.09 0.90
C GLY A 216 16.33 8.58 1.94
N CYS A 217 16.68 7.52 2.65
CA CYS A 217 15.87 6.93 3.70
C CYS A 217 15.46 7.96 4.78
N GLY A 218 16.42 8.72 5.32
CA GLY A 218 16.15 9.73 6.35
C GLY A 218 15.30 10.92 5.90
N SER A 219 15.12 11.10 4.59
CA SER A 219 14.20 12.13 4.04
C SER A 219 12.79 11.60 3.75
N HIS A 220 12.62 10.28 3.65
CA HIS A 220 11.35 9.63 3.34
C HIS A 220 10.71 8.97 4.57
N VAL A 221 11.50 8.38 5.47
CA VAL A 221 11.03 7.67 6.65
C VAL A 221 11.35 8.49 7.90
N VAL A 222 10.31 9.10 8.47
CA VAL A 222 10.40 10.20 9.44
C VAL A 222 9.41 10.03 10.58
N ASN A 223 9.61 10.78 11.66
CA ASN A 223 8.67 10.81 12.78
C ASN A 223 7.30 11.35 12.31
N LEU A 224 6.21 10.80 12.86
CA LEU A 224 4.84 11.19 12.51
C LEU A 224 4.57 12.71 12.63
N SER A 225 5.25 13.41 13.54
CA SER A 225 5.12 14.87 13.70
C SER A 225 5.43 15.68 12.43
N GLN A 226 6.22 15.13 11.49
CA GLN A 226 6.51 15.78 10.21
C GLN A 226 5.27 15.87 9.30
N LEU A 227 4.27 15.00 9.49
CA LEU A 227 3.05 14.96 8.67
C LEU A 227 2.32 16.31 8.67
N ASP A 228 2.26 17.02 9.80
CA ASP A 228 1.58 18.31 9.92
C ASP A 228 2.19 19.37 8.98
N THR A 229 3.49 19.31 8.73
CA THR A 229 4.17 20.21 7.79
C THR A 229 3.88 19.81 6.34
N ASP A 230 3.94 18.51 6.05
CA ASP A 230 3.77 18.01 4.68
C ASP A 230 2.32 18.21 4.18
N LEU A 231 1.32 18.12 5.08
CA LEU A 231 -0.10 18.35 4.77
C LEU A 231 -0.46 19.80 4.41
N GLN A 232 0.45 20.77 4.53
CA GLN A 232 0.14 22.19 4.32
C GLN A 232 -0.20 22.55 2.88
N SER A 233 0.26 21.77 1.89
CA SER A 233 0.02 22.03 0.47
C SER A 233 -0.01 20.74 -0.35
N VAL A 234 -0.68 20.77 -1.50
CA VAL A 234 -0.68 19.65 -2.46
C VAL A 234 0.74 19.24 -2.86
N SER A 235 1.64 20.21 -3.05
CA SER A 235 3.03 19.97 -3.47
C SER A 235 3.94 19.39 -2.39
N THR A 236 3.56 19.49 -1.12
CA THR A 236 4.34 18.96 0.02
C THR A 236 3.79 17.64 0.53
N THR A 237 2.51 17.35 0.28
CA THR A 237 1.91 16.06 0.62
C THR A 237 2.43 14.98 -0.33
N PRO A 238 2.93 13.84 0.18
CA PRO A 238 3.38 12.75 -0.69
C PRO A 238 2.21 12.12 -1.46
N SER A 239 2.51 11.48 -2.58
CA SER A 239 1.55 10.64 -3.31
C SER A 239 1.21 9.36 -2.52
N TYR A 240 2.14 8.89 -1.69
CA TYR A 240 1.94 7.76 -0.79
C TYR A 240 2.51 8.05 0.59
N ALA A 241 1.67 7.96 1.62
CA ALA A 241 2.03 8.08 3.02
C ALA A 241 1.69 6.76 3.71
N PHE A 242 2.70 6.06 4.25
CA PHE A 242 2.48 4.97 5.18
C PHE A 242 2.61 5.51 6.60
N ILE A 243 1.61 5.29 7.45
CA ILE A 243 1.52 5.85 8.80
C ILE A 243 1.34 4.70 9.77
N THR A 244 2.18 4.65 10.80
CA THR A 244 2.01 3.73 11.93
C THR A 244 1.94 4.49 13.25
N PRO A 245 0.89 4.25 14.06
CA PRO A 245 0.89 4.66 15.45
C PRO A 245 1.96 3.90 16.24
N ASN A 246 2.31 4.42 17.41
CA ASN A 246 3.23 3.75 18.33
C ASN A 246 2.50 2.58 19.04
N LEU A 247 3.24 1.79 19.81
CA LEU A 247 2.67 0.63 20.51
C LEU A 247 1.52 0.97 21.47
N CYS A 248 1.40 2.23 21.94
CA CYS A 248 0.28 2.62 22.79
C CYS A 248 -1.00 2.94 21.99
N HIS A 249 -0.84 3.38 20.74
CA HIS A 249 -1.90 3.95 19.91
C HIS A 249 -2.30 3.04 18.73
N ASP A 250 -1.65 1.89 18.55
CA ASP A 250 -1.83 0.98 17.40
C ASP A 250 -3.13 0.16 17.44
N GLY A 251 -3.77 0.05 18.61
CA GLY A 251 -5.02 -0.69 18.79
C GLY A 251 -4.86 -2.02 19.54
N HIS A 252 -3.64 -2.48 19.78
CA HIS A 252 -3.34 -3.76 20.40
C HIS A 252 -2.85 -3.65 21.85
N ASP A 253 -1.73 -2.97 22.12
CA ASP A 253 -1.10 -3.07 23.44
C ASP A 253 -1.96 -2.36 24.49
N ASN A 254 -2.29 -3.07 25.57
CA ASN A 254 -3.03 -2.51 26.69
C ASN A 254 -2.71 -3.26 28.00
N PRO A 255 -2.28 -2.55 29.07
CA PRO A 255 -2.00 -1.12 29.13
C PRO A 255 -0.77 -0.72 28.33
N CYS A 256 -0.62 0.57 28.04
CA CYS A 256 0.61 1.12 27.48
C CYS A 256 1.80 0.98 28.46
N ALA A 257 3.02 1.09 27.96
CA ALA A 257 4.24 0.93 28.77
C ALA A 257 4.40 1.98 29.89
N ASP A 258 3.75 3.14 29.77
CA ASP A 258 3.67 4.17 30.80
C ASP A 258 2.53 3.95 31.82
N GLY A 259 1.72 2.90 31.63
CA GLY A 259 0.58 2.54 32.46
C GLY A 259 -0.74 3.21 32.05
N SER A 260 -0.77 3.99 30.97
CA SER A 260 -2.00 4.54 30.41
C SER A 260 -2.84 3.47 29.69
N VAL A 261 -4.07 3.84 29.30
CA VAL A 261 -5.00 2.94 28.61
C VAL A 261 -4.60 2.87 27.14
N GLY A 262 -4.34 1.66 26.66
CA GLY A 262 -3.99 1.39 25.26
C GLY A 262 -5.15 0.75 24.48
N GLY A 263 -4.80 -0.10 23.51
CA GLY A 263 -5.75 -0.88 22.72
C GLY A 263 -6.73 -0.05 21.90
N LEU A 264 -7.89 -0.62 21.56
CA LEU A 264 -8.92 0.04 20.77
C LEU A 264 -9.42 1.39 21.33
N ALA A 265 -9.37 1.60 22.65
CA ALA A 265 -9.76 2.88 23.25
C ALA A 265 -8.76 4.00 22.91
N SER A 266 -7.48 3.64 22.85
CA SER A 266 -6.37 4.55 22.55
C SER A 266 -6.33 4.92 21.07
N VAL A 267 -6.36 3.92 20.17
CA VAL A 267 -6.40 4.15 18.71
C VAL A 267 -7.62 4.99 18.30
N ASN A 268 -8.74 4.86 19.01
CA ASN A 268 -9.91 5.69 18.77
C ASN A 268 -9.62 7.18 18.98
N GLN A 269 -8.90 7.55 20.03
CA GLN A 269 -8.52 8.93 20.32
C GLN A 269 -7.45 9.43 19.35
N PHE A 270 -6.48 8.57 19.03
CA PHE A 270 -5.46 8.84 18.03
C PHE A 270 -6.10 9.19 16.67
N LEU A 271 -7.00 8.34 16.16
CA LEU A 271 -7.68 8.56 14.88
C LEU A 271 -8.61 9.78 14.90
N GLN A 272 -9.27 10.09 16.03
CA GLN A 272 -10.04 11.32 16.19
C GLN A 272 -9.20 12.59 16.01
N THR A 273 -7.90 12.50 16.20
CA THR A 273 -6.96 13.61 15.97
C THR A 273 -6.35 13.55 14.57
N LEU A 274 -5.85 12.38 14.15
CA LEU A 274 -5.13 12.22 12.89
C LEU A 274 -6.05 12.41 11.66
N ILE A 275 -7.21 11.75 11.65
CA ILE A 275 -8.07 11.71 10.46
C ILE A 275 -8.57 13.11 10.07
N PRO A 276 -9.06 13.96 11.00
CA PRO A 276 -9.43 15.33 10.65
C PRO A 276 -8.26 16.16 10.10
N LYS A 277 -7.01 15.94 10.55
CA LYS A 277 -5.84 16.65 9.99
C LYS A 277 -5.66 16.31 8.51
N ILE A 278 -5.65 15.01 8.19
CA ILE A 278 -5.50 14.53 6.81
C ILE A 278 -6.67 15.01 5.95
N MET A 279 -7.91 14.80 6.40
CA MET A 279 -9.11 15.18 5.64
C MET A 279 -9.24 16.69 5.38
N ASN A 280 -8.67 17.52 6.25
CA ASN A 280 -8.66 18.96 6.07
C ASN A 280 -7.55 19.47 5.13
N SER A 281 -6.55 18.66 4.81
CA SER A 281 -5.43 19.03 3.94
C SER A 281 -5.89 19.36 2.51
N PRO A 282 -5.18 20.24 1.77
CA PRO A 282 -5.49 20.53 0.37
C PRO A 282 -5.42 19.29 -0.52
N ALA A 283 -4.40 18.45 -0.32
CA ALA A 283 -4.17 17.23 -1.09
C ALA A 283 -5.33 16.23 -0.94
N TYR A 284 -5.79 15.99 0.29
CA TYR A 284 -6.90 15.06 0.50
C TYR A 284 -8.18 15.55 -0.19
N LYS A 285 -8.49 16.84 -0.07
CA LYS A 285 -9.67 17.45 -0.69
C LYS A 285 -9.63 17.41 -2.21
N GLN A 286 -8.43 17.39 -2.80
CA GLN A 286 -8.26 17.32 -4.24
C GLN A 286 -8.53 15.92 -4.79
N ASP A 287 -7.84 14.91 -4.25
CA ASP A 287 -7.85 13.52 -4.71
C ASP A 287 -7.20 12.58 -3.66
N GLY A 288 -7.60 12.69 -2.40
CA GLY A 288 -7.11 11.86 -1.30
C GLY A 288 -7.80 10.50 -1.17
N LEU A 289 -7.06 9.51 -0.68
CA LEU A 289 -7.58 8.26 -0.14
C LEU A 289 -6.91 7.98 1.20
N ILE A 290 -7.68 7.74 2.24
CA ILE A 290 -7.20 7.15 3.49
C ILE A 290 -7.65 5.69 3.51
N VAL A 291 -6.73 4.78 3.80
CA VAL A 291 -6.97 3.36 4.04
C VAL A 291 -6.58 3.10 5.50
N ILE A 292 -7.52 2.65 6.33
CA ILE A 292 -7.28 2.26 7.72
C ILE A 292 -7.54 0.77 7.83
N THR A 293 -6.53 0.00 8.22
CA THR A 293 -6.64 -1.45 8.39
C THR A 293 -5.74 -1.93 9.52
N PHE A 294 -5.85 -3.21 9.86
CA PHE A 294 -4.95 -3.89 10.79
C PHE A 294 -4.08 -4.86 10.00
N ASP A 295 -2.88 -5.11 10.48
CA ASP A 295 -1.95 -6.13 10.00
C ASP A 295 -2.55 -7.56 10.04
N GLU A 296 -3.18 -7.94 11.14
CA GLU A 296 -3.81 -9.24 11.30
C GLU A 296 -4.93 -9.21 12.36
N ALA A 297 -5.72 -10.27 12.39
CA ALA A 297 -6.67 -10.51 13.47
C ALA A 297 -5.97 -11.12 14.69
N GLY A 298 -6.73 -11.55 15.71
CA GLY A 298 -6.14 -12.33 16.80
C GLY A 298 -5.60 -13.68 16.32
N THR A 299 -4.58 -14.23 16.99
CA THR A 299 -3.86 -15.47 16.59
C THR A 299 -4.73 -16.73 16.48
N ASN A 300 -5.98 -16.69 16.93
CA ASN A 300 -6.95 -17.78 16.79
C ASN A 300 -7.71 -17.74 15.45
N ASP A 301 -7.65 -16.63 14.71
CA ASP A 301 -8.17 -16.50 13.37
C ASP A 301 -7.01 -16.57 12.36
N THR A 302 -6.98 -17.68 11.61
CA THR A 302 -6.01 -17.90 10.53
C THR A 302 -6.68 -17.97 9.17
N THR A 303 -7.89 -17.41 9.06
CA THR A 303 -8.63 -17.36 7.80
C THR A 303 -7.91 -16.47 6.79
N ALA A 304 -8.13 -16.76 5.51
CA ALA A 304 -7.52 -16.04 4.40
C ALA A 304 -8.55 -15.84 3.29
N CYS A 305 -8.29 -14.89 2.41
CA CYS A 305 -9.10 -14.64 1.22
C CYS A 305 -8.26 -14.74 -0.05
N CYS A 306 -8.84 -14.29 -1.17
CA CYS A 306 -8.06 -13.76 -2.29
C CYS A 306 -7.16 -14.78 -3.01
N GLY A 307 -7.37 -16.07 -2.74
CA GLY A 307 -6.53 -17.14 -3.25
C GLY A 307 -5.14 -17.18 -2.63
N GLU A 308 -4.97 -16.70 -1.39
CA GLU A 308 -3.72 -16.68 -0.63
C GLU A 308 -2.93 -17.98 -0.82
N THR A 309 -1.69 -17.84 -1.31
CA THR A 309 -0.81 -18.96 -1.59
C THR A 309 0.44 -18.89 -0.71
N PRO A 310 0.99 -20.03 -0.27
CA PRO A 310 2.27 -20.04 0.42
C PRO A 310 3.39 -19.36 -0.38
N GLY A 311 4.21 -18.56 0.30
CA GLY A 311 5.44 -18.02 -0.24
C GLY A 311 6.52 -19.09 -0.38
N PRO A 312 7.65 -18.79 -1.04
CA PRO A 312 8.76 -19.74 -1.15
C PRO A 312 9.41 -20.06 0.20
N ASN A 313 9.20 -19.23 1.23
CA ASN A 313 9.89 -19.31 2.52
C ASN A 313 9.01 -19.83 3.66
N SER A 314 7.68 -19.78 3.55
CA SER A 314 6.75 -20.28 4.56
C SER A 314 5.55 -20.97 3.93
N LEU A 315 5.27 -22.20 4.38
CA LEU A 315 4.13 -23.00 3.93
C LEU A 315 2.80 -22.55 4.54
N LEU A 316 2.85 -21.89 5.69
CA LEU A 316 1.69 -21.43 6.46
C LEU A 316 1.93 -19.98 6.86
N PRO A 317 1.52 -19.01 6.01
CA PRO A 317 1.65 -17.58 6.28
C PRO A 317 1.05 -17.15 7.63
N GLY A 318 -0.09 -17.73 8.04
CA GLY A 318 -0.72 -17.47 9.33
C GLY A 318 -0.17 -18.29 10.50
N ILE A 319 1.07 -18.79 10.41
CA ILE A 319 1.75 -19.74 11.34
C ILE A 319 1.05 -21.11 11.43
N LEU A 320 -0.22 -21.12 11.83
CA LEU A 320 -1.07 -22.29 12.00
C LEU A 320 -2.10 -22.45 10.87
N GLY A 321 -2.14 -21.52 9.92
CA GLY A 321 -3.09 -21.55 8.82
C GLY A 321 -2.67 -20.68 7.63
N PRO A 322 -3.57 -20.52 6.65
CA PRO A 322 -3.23 -19.90 5.38
C PRO A 322 -3.08 -18.38 5.42
N GLY A 323 -3.60 -17.66 6.42
CA GLY A 323 -3.49 -16.20 6.49
C GLY A 323 -3.69 -15.62 7.88
N GLY A 324 -3.75 -14.29 7.95
CA GLY A 324 -3.77 -13.51 9.20
C GLY A 324 -5.15 -13.28 9.82
N GLY A 325 -6.20 -13.84 9.23
CA GLY A 325 -7.56 -13.66 9.73
C GLY A 325 -8.22 -12.37 9.25
N ARG A 326 -9.50 -12.22 9.59
CA ARG A 326 -10.37 -11.14 9.08
C ARG A 326 -10.28 -9.90 9.98
N THR A 327 -9.71 -8.83 9.46
CA THR A 327 -9.51 -7.56 10.18
C THR A 327 -10.57 -6.51 9.84
N GLY A 328 -11.00 -6.47 8.57
CA GLY A 328 -11.75 -5.35 8.03
C GLY A 328 -10.87 -4.14 7.70
N ALA A 329 -11.45 -3.18 6.99
CA ALA A 329 -10.80 -1.91 6.70
C ALA A 329 -11.81 -0.79 6.51
N VAL A 330 -11.42 0.44 6.79
CA VAL A 330 -12.21 1.65 6.50
C VAL A 330 -11.46 2.52 5.51
N LEU A 331 -12.15 2.91 4.43
CA LEU A 331 -11.61 3.79 3.40
C LEU A 331 -12.35 5.12 3.38
N LEU A 332 -11.63 6.22 3.26
CA LEU A 332 -12.19 7.57 3.18
C LEU A 332 -11.62 8.27 1.95
N SER A 333 -12.49 8.81 1.09
CA SER A 333 -12.07 9.56 -0.09
C SER A 333 -13.22 10.41 -0.61
N PRO A 334 -12.97 11.57 -1.24
CA PRO A 334 -13.98 12.26 -2.05
C PRO A 334 -14.57 11.39 -3.17
N ALA A 335 -13.86 10.34 -3.61
CA ALA A 335 -14.34 9.41 -4.65
C ALA A 335 -15.22 8.27 -4.11
N ILE A 336 -15.46 8.21 -2.80
CA ILE A 336 -16.27 7.17 -2.16
C ILE A 336 -17.61 7.76 -1.74
N LYS A 337 -18.71 7.05 -2.05
CA LYS A 337 -20.02 7.41 -1.52
C LYS A 337 -20.07 7.12 0.00
N PRO A 338 -20.39 8.10 0.86
CA PRO A 338 -20.46 7.86 2.31
C PRO A 338 -21.42 6.73 2.69
N GLY A 339 -21.01 5.89 3.65
CA GLY A 339 -21.78 4.72 4.10
C GLY A 339 -21.71 3.52 3.16
N THR A 340 -20.73 3.47 2.25
CA THR A 340 -20.51 2.32 1.38
C THR A 340 -20.09 1.11 2.22
N VAL A 341 -20.58 -0.06 1.83
CA VAL A 341 -20.17 -1.34 2.41
C VAL A 341 -19.80 -2.27 1.27
N SER A 342 -18.57 -2.77 1.28
CA SER A 342 -18.11 -3.77 0.31
C SER A 342 -17.84 -5.09 1.03
N ASN A 343 -18.33 -6.18 0.43
CA ASN A 343 -18.02 -7.56 0.84
C ASN A 343 -17.07 -8.23 -0.18
N THR A 344 -16.43 -7.44 -1.05
CA THR A 344 -15.38 -7.96 -1.93
C THR A 344 -14.19 -8.39 -1.07
N PRO A 345 -13.63 -9.60 -1.26
CA PRO A 345 -12.48 -10.04 -0.51
C PRO A 345 -11.22 -9.27 -0.90
N TYR A 346 -10.53 -8.71 0.09
CA TYR A 346 -9.25 -8.01 -0.04
C TYR A 346 -8.25 -8.49 1.03
N ASN A 347 -6.96 -8.51 0.70
CA ASN A 347 -5.86 -8.67 1.64
C ASN A 347 -4.81 -7.58 1.40
N HIS A 348 -3.67 -7.64 2.11
CA HIS A 348 -2.60 -6.65 1.94
C HIS A 348 -2.02 -6.59 0.52
N TYR A 349 -1.91 -7.73 -0.17
CA TYR A 349 -1.48 -7.73 -1.58
C TYR A 349 -2.49 -7.04 -2.49
N ALA A 350 -3.79 -7.26 -2.27
CA ALA A 350 -4.86 -6.60 -3.00
C ALA A 350 -4.87 -5.08 -2.75
N MET A 351 -4.58 -4.65 -1.51
CA MET A 351 -4.42 -3.24 -1.18
C MET A 351 -3.21 -2.63 -1.89
N LEU A 352 -2.03 -3.27 -1.83
CA LEU A 352 -0.83 -2.81 -2.53
C LEU A 352 -1.08 -2.70 -4.04
N ARG A 353 -1.70 -3.72 -4.65
CA ARG A 353 -2.08 -3.70 -6.06
C ARG A 353 -2.98 -2.51 -6.40
N SER A 354 -3.94 -2.22 -5.52
CA SER A 354 -4.85 -1.08 -5.70
C SER A 354 -4.12 0.26 -5.64
N VAL A 355 -3.16 0.40 -4.72
CA VAL A 355 -2.29 1.58 -4.62
C VAL A 355 -1.44 1.74 -5.88
N GLU A 356 -0.82 0.66 -6.34
CA GLU A 356 0.02 0.64 -7.54
C GLU A 356 -0.77 1.03 -8.80
N ASP A 357 -1.99 0.49 -8.96
CA ASP A 357 -2.91 0.84 -10.04
C ASP A 357 -3.30 2.32 -10.01
N LEU A 358 -3.64 2.85 -8.84
CA LEU A 358 -4.04 4.25 -8.65
C LEU A 358 -2.90 5.23 -8.96
N LEU A 359 -1.66 4.87 -8.57
CA LEU A 359 -0.47 5.70 -8.77
C LEU A 359 0.24 5.43 -10.09
N GLY A 360 -0.22 4.45 -10.88
CA GLY A 360 0.26 4.15 -12.22
C GLY A 360 1.65 3.52 -12.24
N VAL A 361 1.98 2.68 -11.26
CA VAL A 361 3.24 1.94 -11.17
C VAL A 361 3.02 0.43 -11.36
N PRO A 362 4.04 -0.36 -11.74
CA PRO A 362 3.91 -1.82 -11.89
C PRO A 362 3.56 -2.53 -10.58
N HIS A 363 3.17 -3.81 -10.65
CA HIS A 363 2.86 -4.59 -9.45
C HIS A 363 4.07 -5.33 -8.87
N LEU A 364 4.32 -5.19 -7.57
CA LEU A 364 5.38 -5.87 -6.83
C LEU A 364 4.93 -7.23 -6.28
N GLY A 365 5.84 -8.21 -6.31
CA GLY A 365 5.65 -9.48 -5.62
C GLY A 365 4.27 -10.11 -5.89
N PHE A 366 3.60 -10.55 -4.82
CA PHE A 366 2.26 -11.10 -4.88
C PHE A 366 1.16 -10.08 -5.15
N ALA A 367 1.41 -8.77 -5.14
CA ALA A 367 0.44 -7.82 -5.71
C ALA A 367 0.22 -8.06 -7.21
N ASN A 368 1.18 -8.68 -7.91
CA ASN A 368 1.04 -9.12 -9.30
C ASN A 368 0.32 -10.48 -9.46
N ALA A 369 -0.15 -11.10 -8.37
CA ALA A 369 -0.79 -12.41 -8.44
C ALA A 369 -2.12 -12.35 -9.23
N SER A 370 -2.33 -13.35 -10.07
CA SER A 370 -3.56 -13.46 -10.86
C SER A 370 -4.77 -13.67 -9.97
N GLY A 371 -5.85 -12.94 -10.21
CA GLY A 371 -7.12 -13.11 -9.49
C GLY A 371 -7.29 -12.19 -8.28
N LEU A 372 -6.24 -11.48 -7.85
CA LEU A 372 -6.39 -10.40 -6.87
C LEU A 372 -7.31 -9.31 -7.40
N GLN A 373 -8.30 -8.95 -6.59
CA GLN A 373 -9.17 -7.81 -6.83
C GLN A 373 -8.45 -6.52 -6.44
N THR A 374 -8.83 -5.41 -7.06
CA THR A 374 -8.40 -4.07 -6.67
C THR A 374 -9.60 -3.26 -6.21
N PHE A 375 -9.36 -2.21 -5.42
CA PHE A 375 -10.39 -1.24 -5.09
C PHE A 375 -10.99 -0.68 -6.38
N GLY A 376 -12.25 -1.03 -6.63
CA GLY A 376 -12.93 -0.74 -7.88
C GLY A 376 -14.22 0.01 -7.65
N SER A 377 -15.21 -0.27 -8.49
CA SER A 377 -16.54 0.35 -8.40
C SER A 377 -17.31 -0.01 -7.12
N ASP A 378 -16.91 -1.06 -6.41
CA ASP A 378 -17.44 -1.42 -5.10
C ASP A 378 -16.98 -0.46 -3.98
N VAL A 379 -15.85 0.23 -4.20
CA VAL A 379 -15.29 1.26 -3.29
C VAL A 379 -15.55 2.66 -3.85
N PHE A 380 -15.03 2.95 -5.04
CA PHE A 380 -15.11 4.26 -5.70
C PHE A 380 -16.45 4.42 -6.44
N SER A 381 -17.49 4.68 -5.66
CA SER A 381 -18.89 4.73 -6.13
C SER A 381 -19.52 6.12 -6.08
N ALA A 382 -18.76 7.18 -5.77
CA ALA A 382 -19.28 8.53 -5.80
C ALA A 382 -19.71 8.92 -7.23
N THR A 383 -20.80 9.69 -7.34
CA THR A 383 -21.19 10.37 -8.57
C THR A 383 -20.75 11.82 -8.44
N SER A 384 -20.28 12.46 -9.52
CA SER A 384 -20.06 13.91 -9.47
C SER A 384 -21.40 14.62 -9.24
N ASP A 385 -21.45 15.50 -8.24
CA ASP A 385 -22.60 16.37 -7.92
C ASP A 385 -22.74 17.54 -8.90
#